data_AF-A0A0G3H1X5-F1
#
_entry.id   AF-A0A0G3H1X5-F1
#
_cell.length_a   1.000
_cell.length_b   1.000
_cell.length_c   1.000
_cell.angle_alpha   90.00
_cell.angle_beta   90.00
_cell.angle_gamma   90.00
#
_symmetry.space_group_name_H-M   'P 1'
#
loop_
_entity.id
_entity.type
_entity.pdbx_description
1 polymer ?
#
loop_
_entity_poly.entity_id
_entity_poly.type
_entity_poly.pdbx_seq_one_letter_code
_entity_poly.pdbx_strand_id
1 'polypeptide(L)'
;MSSSETVEYGPLGPGHEPVKDPMKGLRGVMAGAMMMQSITFYLVLTVILRVDNGAHWTTFNWVSVTVLATVMLIMSFMQSRPWALKVNIAIQVIALCGFYIHVSMGIVAVLFALVWWYILYLRRNLLERMKRGLLTTQHM
;
A
#
# COMPACT_ATOMS: atom_id res chain seq x y z
N MET A 1 23.60 27.23 7.44
CA MET A 1 24.68 26.74 6.57
C MET A 1 24.16 25.55 5.80
N SER A 2 24.03 25.69 4.47
CA SER A 2 23.49 24.66 3.56
C SER A 2 24.56 23.61 3.31
N SER A 3 24.38 22.39 3.81
CA SER A 3 25.18 21.24 3.41
C SER A 3 24.79 20.89 1.98
N SER A 4 25.61 21.30 1.01
CA SER A 4 25.58 20.75 -0.34
C SER A 4 25.99 19.28 -0.25
N GLU A 5 25.02 18.40 0.00
CA GLU A 5 25.21 16.96 -0.22
C GLU A 5 25.60 16.79 -1.69
N THR A 6 26.88 16.50 -1.92
CA THR A 6 27.38 16.07 -3.21
C THR A 6 26.68 14.76 -3.53
N VAL A 7 25.56 14.84 -4.26
CA VAL A 7 24.83 13.66 -4.73
C VAL A 7 25.81 12.89 -5.60
N GLU A 8 26.27 11.75 -5.09
CA GLU A 8 27.15 10.86 -5.85
C GLU A 8 26.35 10.29 -7.02
N TYR A 9 26.61 10.85 -8.20
CA TYR A 9 25.99 10.41 -9.44
C TYR A 9 26.58 9.07 -9.86
N GLY A 10 25.76 8.25 -10.53
CA GLY A 10 26.23 7.01 -11.12
C GLY A 10 27.33 7.23 -12.17
N PRO A 11 28.00 6.15 -12.61
CA PRO A 11 29.10 6.22 -13.59
C PRO A 11 28.70 6.83 -14.95
N LEU A 12 27.41 7.06 -15.18
CA LEU A 12 26.84 7.67 -16.38
C LEU A 12 26.52 9.17 -16.20
N GLY A 13 26.77 9.76 -15.03
CA GLY A 13 26.49 11.17 -14.74
C GLY A 13 25.01 11.47 -14.42
N PRO A 14 24.63 12.76 -14.32
CA PRO A 14 23.26 13.17 -14.07
C PRO A 14 22.38 12.84 -15.29
N GLY A 15 21.67 11.70 -15.23
CA GLY A 15 20.77 11.28 -16.30
C GLY A 15 19.64 12.28 -16.55
N HIS A 16 19.15 12.33 -17.79
CA HIS A 16 18.07 13.21 -18.22
C HIS A 16 16.71 12.78 -17.62
N GLU A 17 15.67 13.59 -17.82
CA GLU A 17 14.31 13.23 -17.39
C GLU A 17 13.88 11.90 -18.05
N PRO A 18 13.44 10.90 -17.28
CA PRO A 18 13.17 9.57 -17.83
C PRO A 18 12.01 9.60 -18.82
N VAL A 19 12.21 9.03 -20.02
CA VAL A 19 11.21 8.95 -21.10
C VAL A 19 9.92 8.23 -20.68
N LYS A 20 10.02 7.27 -19.74
CA LYS A 20 8.88 6.62 -19.07
C LYS A 20 8.99 6.84 -17.57
N ASP A 21 8.00 7.51 -16.97
CA ASP A 21 7.97 7.76 -15.53
C ASP A 21 7.71 6.46 -14.73
N PRO A 22 8.71 5.91 -14.01
CA PRO A 22 8.54 4.70 -13.20
C PRO A 22 7.54 4.88 -12.06
N MET A 23 7.30 6.12 -11.60
CA MET A 23 6.34 6.41 -10.54
C MET A 23 4.90 6.19 -10.99
N LYS A 24 4.62 6.28 -12.29
CA LYS A 24 3.31 5.95 -12.85
C LYS A 24 3.02 4.45 -12.76
N GLY A 25 4.03 3.60 -12.98
CA GLY A 25 3.92 2.15 -12.79
C GLY A 25 3.68 1.77 -11.33
N LEU A 26 4.42 2.39 -10.42
CA LEU A 26 4.26 2.16 -8.98
C LEU A 26 2.85 2.53 -8.47
N ARG A 27 2.21 3.56 -9.07
CA ARG A 27 0.81 3.91 -8.76
C ARG A 27 -0.17 2.80 -9.13
N GLY A 28 0.05 2.11 -10.24
CA GLY A 28 -0.74 0.93 -10.62
C GLY A 28 -0.59 -0.22 -9.61
N VAL A 29 0.64 -0.49 -9.18
CA VAL A 29 0.92 -1.51 -8.16
C VAL A 29 0.22 -1.18 -6.84
N MET A 30 0.26 0.07 -6.40
CA MET A 30 -0.44 0.51 -5.18
C MET A 30 -1.96 0.33 -5.28
N ALA A 31 -2.56 0.60 -6.44
CA ALA A 31 -3.99 0.38 -6.66
C ALA A 31 -4.33 -1.11 -6.62
N GLY A 32 -3.53 -1.93 -7.31
CA GLY A 32 -3.68 -3.39 -7.28
C GLY A 32 -3.57 -3.98 -5.88
N ALA A 33 -2.60 -3.50 -5.07
CA ALA A 33 -2.45 -3.92 -3.68
C ALA A 33 -3.69 -3.57 -2.84
N MET A 34 -4.24 -2.36 -3.00
CA MET A 34 -5.44 -1.94 -2.28
C MET A 34 -6.68 -2.73 -2.69
N MET A 35 -6.84 -3.03 -3.99
CA MET A 35 -7.92 -3.88 -4.49
C MET A 35 -7.85 -5.28 -3.91
N MET A 36 -6.66 -5.90 -3.94
CA MET A 36 -6.43 -7.23 -3.37
C MET A 36 -6.68 -7.24 -1.86
N GLN A 37 -6.29 -6.18 -1.15
CA GLN A 37 -6.59 -6.00 0.26
C GLN A 37 -8.09 -6.00 0.51
N SER A 38 -8.85 -5.17 -0.21
CA SER A 38 -10.31 -5.11 -0.09
C SER A 38 -10.96 -6.48 -0.29
N ILE A 39 -10.60 -7.21 -1.35
CA ILE A 39 -11.13 -8.55 -1.62
C ILE A 39 -10.81 -9.50 -0.47
N THR A 40 -9.59 -9.45 0.06
CA THR A 40 -9.20 -10.30 1.19
C THR A 40 -10.01 -9.99 2.44
N PHE A 41 -10.31 -8.71 2.72
CA PHE A 41 -11.18 -8.32 3.82
C PHE A 41 -12.64 -8.76 3.62
N TYR A 42 -13.16 -8.79 2.38
CA TYR A 42 -14.45 -9.43 2.10
C TYR A 42 -14.40 -10.95 2.36
N LEU A 43 -13.30 -11.62 2.02
CA LEU A 43 -13.12 -13.04 2.35
C LEU A 43 -13.04 -13.29 3.86
N VAL A 44 -12.59 -12.32 4.65
CA VAL A 44 -12.62 -12.44 6.12
C VAL A 44 -14.05 -12.58 6.64
N LEU A 45 -15.08 -12.02 5.99
CA LEU A 45 -16.49 -12.27 6.39
C LEU A 45 -16.83 -13.76 6.31
N THR A 46 -16.41 -14.45 5.24
CA THR A 46 -16.72 -15.86 5.06
C THR A 46 -15.99 -16.72 6.09
N VAL A 47 -14.78 -16.30 6.49
CA VAL A 47 -14.01 -16.91 7.58
C VAL A 47 -14.74 -16.72 8.92
N ILE A 48 -15.17 -15.50 9.25
CA ILE A 48 -15.91 -15.23 10.52
C ILE A 48 -17.23 -16.02 10.58
N LEU A 49 -17.91 -16.21 9.44
CA LEU A 49 -19.14 -17.02 9.39
C LEU A 49 -18.87 -18.51 9.66
N ARG A 50 -17.76 -19.03 9.16
CA ARG A 50 -17.50 -20.48 9.13
C ARG A 50 -16.66 -20.96 10.31
N VAL A 51 -15.79 -20.11 10.83
CA VAL A 51 -14.94 -20.38 11.99
C VAL A 51 -15.73 -20.11 13.28
N ASP A 52 -15.52 -20.93 14.30
CA ASP A 52 -16.15 -20.85 15.62
C ASP A 52 -17.70 -20.89 15.64
N ASN A 53 -18.33 -21.55 14.65
CA ASN A 53 -19.79 -21.64 14.50
C ASN A 53 -20.51 -20.27 14.51
N GLY A 54 -19.82 -19.19 14.11
CA GLY A 54 -20.40 -17.86 14.08
C GLY A 54 -20.52 -17.19 15.45
N ALA A 55 -19.79 -17.63 16.47
CA ALA A 55 -19.76 -16.97 17.78
C ALA A 55 -19.39 -15.47 17.72
N HIS A 56 -18.62 -15.08 16.71
CA HIS A 56 -18.22 -13.69 16.45
C HIS A 56 -19.12 -12.95 15.43
N TRP A 57 -20.22 -13.56 14.98
CA TRP A 57 -21.20 -13.00 14.03
C TRP A 57 -22.17 -12.03 14.72
N THR A 58 -21.63 -11.03 15.40
CA THR A 58 -22.44 -9.92 15.91
C THR A 58 -22.71 -8.91 14.79
N THR A 59 -23.85 -8.22 14.84
CA THR A 59 -24.21 -7.20 13.83
C THR A 59 -23.13 -6.13 13.67
N PHE A 60 -22.47 -5.77 14.76
CA PHE A 60 -21.39 -4.79 14.76
C PHE A 60 -20.14 -5.28 13.99
N ASN A 61 -19.76 -6.55 14.15
CA ASN A 61 -18.54 -7.09 13.55
C ASN A 61 -18.65 -7.23 12.03
N TRP A 62 -19.70 -7.87 11.51
CA TRP A 62 -19.79 -8.07 10.05
C TRP A 62 -20.05 -6.75 9.30
N VAL A 63 -20.83 -5.83 9.89
CA VAL A 63 -21.07 -4.50 9.30
C VAL A 63 -19.78 -3.68 9.25
N SER A 64 -19.03 -3.62 10.36
CA SER A 64 -17.76 -2.86 10.39
C SER A 64 -16.74 -3.39 9.38
N VAL A 65 -16.61 -4.72 9.25
CA VAL A 65 -15.72 -5.32 8.24
C VAL A 65 -16.20 -5.00 6.82
N THR A 66 -17.50 -5.08 6.55
CA THR A 66 -18.07 -4.76 5.23
C THR A 66 -17.82 -3.31 4.85
N VAL A 67 -18.05 -2.38 5.80
CA VAL A 67 -17.81 -0.95 5.60
C VAL A 67 -16.33 -0.71 5.34
N LEU A 68 -15.43 -1.28 6.14
CA LEU A 68 -13.99 -1.15 5.96
C LEU A 68 -13.53 -1.68 4.59
N ALA A 69 -13.96 -2.88 4.21
CA ALA A 69 -13.62 -3.50 2.92
C ALA A 69 -14.13 -2.65 1.73
N THR A 70 -15.32 -2.07 1.86
CA THR A 70 -15.91 -1.19 0.83
C THR A 70 -15.15 0.12 0.72
N VAL A 71 -14.75 0.72 1.86
CA VAL A 71 -13.90 1.92 1.86
C VAL A 71 -12.56 1.63 1.18
N MET A 72 -11.92 0.50 1.50
CA MET A 72 -10.69 0.06 0.82
C MET A 72 -10.90 -0.11 -0.69
N LEU A 73 -12.03 -0.69 -1.11
CA LEU A 73 -12.36 -0.89 -2.52
C LEU A 73 -12.45 0.44 -3.27
N ILE A 74 -13.20 1.40 -2.72
CA ILE A 74 -13.36 2.73 -3.32
C ILE A 74 -12.01 3.43 -3.40
N MET A 75 -11.21 3.32 -2.34
CA MET A 75 -9.90 3.97 -2.27
C MET A 75 -8.88 3.38 -3.26
N SER A 76 -9.03 2.11 -3.64
CA SER A 76 -8.22 1.50 -4.70
C SER A 76 -8.28 2.30 -6.01
N PHE A 77 -9.47 2.81 -6.39
CA PHE A 77 -9.64 3.60 -7.61
C PHE A 77 -9.09 5.03 -7.49
N MET A 78 -8.92 5.53 -6.26
CA MET A 78 -8.47 6.90 -5.98
C MET A 78 -6.95 7.00 -5.75
N GLN A 79 -6.20 5.91 -5.99
CA GLN A 79 -4.76 5.83 -5.76
C GLN A 79 -3.92 6.78 -6.64
N SER A 80 -4.52 7.40 -7.65
CA SER A 80 -3.90 8.40 -8.50
C SER A 80 -3.61 9.74 -7.79
N ARG A 81 -4.18 9.97 -6.61
CA ARG A 81 -4.06 11.25 -5.88
C ARG A 81 -2.82 11.28 -4.98
N PRO A 82 -2.16 12.44 -4.80
CA PRO A 82 -0.98 12.57 -3.92
C PRO A 82 -1.29 12.32 -2.44
N TRP A 83 -2.55 12.48 -2.01
CA TRP A 83 -2.98 12.17 -0.65
C TRP A 83 -3.18 10.68 -0.39
N ALA A 84 -3.24 9.84 -1.43
CA ALA A 84 -3.61 8.42 -1.29
C ALA A 84 -2.64 7.69 -0.35
N LEU A 85 -1.35 8.02 -0.39
CA LEU A 85 -0.36 7.45 0.52
C LEU A 85 -0.69 7.70 2.01
N LYS A 86 -1.13 8.91 2.36
CA LYS A 86 -1.50 9.23 3.75
C LYS A 86 -2.72 8.43 4.17
N VAL A 87 -3.71 8.31 3.28
CA VAL A 87 -4.93 7.57 3.59
C VAL A 87 -4.70 6.07 3.68
N ASN A 88 -3.81 5.52 2.85
CA ASN A 88 -3.48 4.10 2.91
C ASN A 88 -2.81 3.74 4.24
N ILE A 89 -1.91 4.59 4.73
CA ILE A 89 -1.32 4.43 6.06
C ILE A 89 -2.40 4.51 7.15
N ALA A 90 -3.31 5.49 7.07
CA ALA A 90 -4.41 5.62 8.03
C ALA A 90 -5.33 4.39 8.05
N ILE A 91 -5.73 3.92 6.85
CA ILE A 91 -6.51 2.69 6.67
C ILE A 91 -5.76 1.48 7.21
N GLN A 92 -4.43 1.43 7.08
CA GLN A 92 -3.64 0.31 7.59
C GLN A 92 -3.66 0.25 9.11
N VAL A 93 -3.56 1.40 9.78
CA VAL A 93 -3.68 1.47 11.24
C VAL A 93 -5.08 1.05 11.69
N ILE A 94 -6.12 1.50 11.00
CA ILE A 94 -7.51 1.07 11.28
C ILE A 94 -7.67 -0.44 11.06
N ALA A 95 -7.10 -0.98 9.99
CA ALA A 95 -7.14 -2.41 9.69
C ALA A 95 -6.45 -3.25 10.77
N LEU A 96 -5.35 -2.77 11.35
CA LEU A 96 -4.67 -3.45 12.47
C LEU A 96 -5.53 -3.50 13.74
N CYS A 97 -6.39 -2.50 13.98
CA CYS A 97 -7.41 -2.58 15.02
C CYS A 97 -8.43 -3.70 14.79
N GLY A 98 -8.48 -4.30 13.59
CA GLY A 98 -9.29 -5.49 13.30
C GLY A 98 -8.95 -6.72 14.16
N PHE A 99 -7.79 -6.73 14.85
CA PHE A 99 -7.45 -7.76 15.83
C PHE A 99 -8.47 -7.87 16.97
N TYR A 100 -9.13 -6.76 17.35
CA TYR A 100 -10.17 -6.75 18.38
C TYR A 100 -11.48 -7.43 17.92
N ILE A 101 -11.69 -7.57 16.61
CA ILE A 101 -12.88 -8.22 16.03
C ILE A 101 -12.64 -9.72 15.89
N HIS A 102 -11.53 -10.11 15.25
CA HIS A 102 -11.17 -11.49 15.03
C HIS A 102 -9.67 -11.64 14.76
N VAL A 103 -9.05 -12.69 15.30
CA VAL A 103 -7.61 -12.96 15.12
C VAL A 103 -7.24 -13.05 13.64
N SER A 104 -8.06 -13.75 12.82
CA SER A 104 -7.86 -13.85 11.37
C SER A 104 -7.81 -12.48 10.67
N MET A 105 -8.63 -11.52 11.11
CA MET A 105 -8.63 -10.17 10.54
C MET A 105 -7.32 -9.45 10.87
N GLY A 106 -6.84 -9.59 12.11
CA GLY A 106 -5.55 -9.06 12.53
C GLY A 106 -4.38 -9.65 11.73
N ILE A 107 -4.36 -10.97 11.50
CA ILE A 107 -3.31 -11.62 10.70
C ILE A 107 -3.28 -11.05 9.26
N VAL A 108 -4.45 -10.94 8.62
CA VAL A 108 -4.57 -10.34 7.28
C VAL A 108 -4.10 -8.88 7.28
N ALA A 109 -4.49 -8.10 8.28
CA ALA A 109 -4.06 -6.71 8.41
C ALA A 109 -2.53 -6.57 8.56
N VAL A 110 -1.89 -7.45 9.33
CA VAL A 110 -0.43 -7.47 9.48
C VAL A 110 0.25 -7.83 8.16
N LEU A 111 -0.24 -8.85 7.45
CA LEU A 111 0.32 -9.24 6.15
C LEU A 111 0.26 -8.08 5.14
N PHE A 112 -0.87 -7.40 5.03
CA PHE A 112 -0.98 -6.23 4.16
C PHE A 112 -0.12 -5.05 4.65
N ALA A 113 0.11 -4.91 5.97
CA ALA A 113 0.98 -3.87 6.49
C ALA A 113 2.44 -4.10 6.03
N LEU A 114 2.89 -5.35 6.01
CA LEU A 114 4.19 -5.73 5.46
C LEU A 114 4.29 -5.46 3.96
N VAL A 115 3.25 -5.76 3.19
CA VAL A 115 3.19 -5.44 1.76
C VAL A 115 3.29 -3.94 1.53
N TRP A 116 2.53 -3.13 2.27
CA TRP A 116 2.59 -1.67 2.17
C TRP A 116 3.94 -1.12 2.57
N TRP A 117 4.54 -1.64 3.64
CA TRP A 117 5.90 -1.29 4.04
C TRP A 117 6.89 -1.54 2.89
N TYR A 118 6.80 -2.70 2.24
CA TYR A 118 7.66 -3.05 1.12
C TYR A 118 7.44 -2.15 -0.10
N ILE A 119 6.18 -1.81 -0.43
CA ILE A 119 5.87 -0.86 -1.51
C ILE A 119 6.46 0.53 -1.22
N LEU A 120 6.37 1.00 0.02
CA LEU A 120 6.97 2.27 0.44
C LEU A 120 8.50 2.23 0.39
N TYR A 121 9.10 1.09 0.75
CA TYR A 121 10.54 0.86 0.62
C TYR A 121 10.97 0.94 -0.85
N LEU A 122 10.29 0.22 -1.75
CA LEU A 122 10.55 0.29 -3.20
C LEU A 122 10.40 1.71 -3.74
N ARG A 123 9.38 2.46 -3.28
CA ARG A 123 9.20 3.86 -3.65
C ARG A 123 10.41 4.71 -3.29
N ARG A 124 10.92 4.57 -2.06
CA ARG A 124 12.10 5.31 -1.58
C ARG A 124 13.34 4.94 -2.39
N ASN A 125 13.58 3.64 -2.59
CA ASN A 125 14.71 3.16 -3.36
C ASN A 125 14.68 3.64 -4.82
N LEU A 126 13.51 3.63 -5.47
CA LEU A 126 13.34 4.16 -6.83
C LEU A 126 13.63 5.65 -6.91
N LEU A 127 13.13 6.45 -5.96
CA LEU A 127 13.40 7.89 -5.90
C LEU A 127 14.89 8.18 -5.69
N GLU A 128 15.57 7.40 -4.85
CA GLU A 128 17.03 7.51 -4.65
C GLU A 128 17.80 7.16 -5.93
N ARG A 129 17.39 6.11 -6.64
CA ARG A 129 18.01 5.71 -7.92
C ARG A 129 17.80 6.75 -9.01
N MET A 130 16.62 7.38 -9.07
CA MET A 130 16.34 8.50 -9.98
C MET A 130 17.21 9.72 -9.69
N LYS A 131 17.39 10.08 -8.40
CA LYS A 131 18.26 11.20 -7.99
C LYS A 131 19.72 10.96 -8.37
N ARG A 132 20.19 9.71 -8.32
CA ARG A 132 21.56 9.32 -8.68
C ARG A 132 21.78 9.11 -10.18
N GLY A 133 20.75 9.23 -11.02
CA GLY A 133 20.86 9.02 -12.48
C GLY A 133 21.14 7.57 -12.87
N LEU A 134 20.70 6.59 -12.07
CA LEU A 134 21.03 5.16 -12.25
C LEU A 134 20.04 4.39 -13.13
N LEU A 135 19.01 5.05 -13.69
CA LEU A 135 18.04 4.37 -14.55
C LEU A 135 18.51 4.40 -16.00
N THR A 136 18.47 3.25 -16.66
CA THR A 136 18.83 3.14 -18.09
C THR A 136 17.98 4.06 -18.96
N THR A 137 16.71 4.27 -18.60
CA THR A 137 15.79 5.18 -19.30
C THR A 137 16.11 6.67 -19.15
N GLN A 138 17.05 7.06 -18.28
CA GLN A 138 17.56 8.43 -18.18
C GLN A 138 18.76 8.68 -19.10
N HIS A 139 19.32 7.61 -19.69
CA HIS A 139 20.48 7.62 -20.58
C HIS A 139 20.17 7.01 -21.95
N MET A 140 18.88 6.91 -22.29
CA MET A 140 18.39 6.53 -23.63
C MET A 140 18.07 7.78 -24.44
#